data_AF-A0AAJ2R864-F1
#
_entry.id   AF-A0AAJ2R864-F1
#
_cell.length_a   1.000
_cell.length_b   1.000
_cell.length_c   1.000
_cell.angle_alpha   90.00
_cell.angle_beta   90.00
_cell.angle_gamma   90.00
#
_symmetry.space_group_name_H-M   'P 1'
#
loop_
_entity.id
_entity.type
_entity.pdbx_description
1 polymer ?
#
loop_
_entity_poly.entity_id
_entity_poly.type
_entity_poly.pdbx_seq_one_letter_code
_entity_poly.pdbx_strand_id
1 'polypeptide(L)'
;MSGAHIFIGTRTDKGRYGPQSKDMALTDLVTLLAPVAIPTQYVIPDLTPLVLRFNAQIQEHLAAQANEQRDTQLMQDYDALFNAWRRAATYENSDRRSRAWENVIDKAEAFLQALKPTFPPKVSEENWKSPLISKIEHTGRVYTEALLFIITARAALEPETLYRDATLRDYCRWLRDWVKAYLTQDDHYYLLLNAALCRQDDYPAVQVLGPAAAPQSADAFLAARIRAQKDQYVDNTPRFGSGFFPSEPKAETTKHTLVGKQFYDHHWDMVHTLRDLLYRAERIEAFLTELEQHGADVVFDQQGDITEIVKALLKGDEPQLPAAPGQENP
;
A
#
# COMPACT_ATOMS: atom_id res chain seq x y z
N MET A 1 -9.60 30.83 21.34
CA MET A 1 -8.77 29.63 21.59
C MET A 1 -9.29 28.57 20.63
N SER A 2 -8.49 28.21 19.63
CA SER A 2 -8.92 27.32 18.54
C SER A 2 -8.96 25.88 19.02
N GLY A 3 -10.16 25.30 19.10
CA GLY A 3 -10.31 23.87 19.22
C GLY A 3 -9.84 23.21 17.93
N ALA A 4 -8.99 22.19 18.05
CA ALA A 4 -8.61 21.36 16.92
C ALA A 4 -9.87 20.66 16.38
N HIS A 5 -10.31 21.05 15.19
CA HIS A 5 -11.37 20.35 14.47
C HIS A 5 -10.73 19.16 13.75
N ILE A 6 -10.81 17.98 14.36
CA ILE A 6 -10.43 16.73 13.72
C ILE A 6 -11.68 16.19 13.02
N PHE A 7 -11.74 16.38 11.72
CA PHE A 7 -12.71 15.70 10.86
C PHE A 7 -12.15 14.32 10.53
N ILE A 8 -12.86 13.29 10.97
CA ILE A 8 -12.66 11.93 10.48
C ILE A 8 -13.65 11.74 9.35
N GLY A 9 -13.20 12.08 8.15
CA GLY A 9 -13.87 11.67 6.93
C GLY A 9 -12.87 10.94 6.07
N THR A 10 -13.00 9.62 6.03
CA THR A 10 -12.49 8.82 4.92
C THR A 10 -13.30 9.23 3.69
N ARG A 11 -12.86 10.25 2.93
CA ARG A 11 -13.60 10.66 1.73
C ARG A 11 -12.80 10.52 0.44
N THR A 12 -13.38 9.69 -0.41
CA THR A 12 -13.12 9.45 -1.82
C THR A 12 -13.82 10.47 -2.72
N ASP A 13 -13.19 10.76 -3.86
CA ASP A 13 -13.88 11.30 -5.04
C ASP A 13 -13.52 10.50 -6.32
N LYS A 14 -12.31 9.91 -6.43
CA LYS A 14 -11.80 9.24 -7.66
C LYS A 14 -10.71 8.15 -7.50
N GLY A 15 -10.61 7.40 -6.39
CA GLY A 15 -9.39 6.61 -6.13
C GLY A 15 -9.51 5.34 -5.29
N ARG A 16 -10.51 4.48 -5.52
CA ARG A 16 -10.51 3.15 -4.88
C ARG A 16 -9.56 2.20 -5.59
N TYR A 17 -8.72 1.52 -4.82
CA TYR A 17 -7.94 0.37 -5.25
C TYR A 17 -8.59 -0.93 -4.73
N GLY A 18 -9.79 -1.29 -5.23
CA GLY A 18 -10.44 -2.58 -4.94
C GLY A 18 -10.85 -2.83 -3.47
N PRO A 19 -11.15 -4.08 -3.07
CA PRO A 19 -11.57 -4.42 -1.70
C PRO A 19 -10.52 -3.97 -0.68
N GLN A 20 -11.00 -3.35 0.41
CA GLN A 20 -10.16 -2.77 1.47
C GLN A 20 -9.28 -3.85 2.08
N SER A 21 -7.95 -3.70 1.94
CA SER A 21 -7.01 -4.51 2.70
C SER A 21 -7.11 -4.16 4.18
N LYS A 22 -7.03 -5.19 5.04
CA LYS A 22 -7.04 -5.01 6.51
C LYS A 22 -5.92 -4.08 6.99
N ASP A 23 -4.82 -4.03 6.24
CA ASP A 23 -3.67 -3.20 6.54
C ASP A 23 -3.76 -1.78 5.96
N MET A 24 -4.68 -1.56 5.01
CA MET A 24 -4.90 -0.25 4.39
C MET A 24 -5.43 0.74 5.43
N ALA A 25 -6.37 0.31 6.28
CA ALA A 25 -6.91 1.14 7.37
C ALA A 25 -5.83 1.59 8.37
N LEU A 26 -4.76 0.81 8.55
CA LEU A 26 -3.61 1.14 9.40
C LEU A 26 -2.64 2.11 8.73
N THR A 27 -2.45 2.01 7.42
CA THR A 27 -1.67 2.99 6.65
C THR A 27 -2.46 4.28 6.44
N ASP A 28 -3.79 4.21 6.47
CA ASP A 28 -4.67 5.36 6.53
C ASP A 28 -4.56 6.10 7.88
N LEU A 29 -4.02 5.47 8.94
CA LEU A 29 -3.64 6.21 10.15
C LEU A 29 -2.47 7.17 9.89
N VAL A 30 -1.59 6.87 8.93
CA VAL A 30 -0.59 7.82 8.42
C VAL A 30 -1.28 8.94 7.62
N THR A 31 -2.47 8.71 7.04
CA THR A 31 -3.26 9.78 6.41
C THR A 31 -3.96 10.72 7.40
N LEU A 32 -4.09 10.35 8.69
CA LEU A 32 -4.60 11.25 9.73
C LEU A 32 -3.74 12.50 9.94
N LEU A 33 -2.57 12.53 9.30
CA LEU A 33 -1.68 13.68 9.18
C LEU A 33 -2.23 14.80 8.29
N ALA A 34 -3.37 14.59 7.60
CA ALA A 34 -4.06 15.62 6.83
C ALA A 34 -5.09 16.37 7.69
N PRO A 35 -4.92 17.67 7.96
CA PRO A 35 -5.92 18.40 8.71
C PRO A 35 -7.00 18.95 7.79
N VAL A 36 -8.17 19.11 8.39
CA VAL A 36 -9.24 20.00 7.93
C VAL A 36 -8.65 21.35 7.57
N ALA A 37 -9.05 21.88 6.39
CA ALA A 37 -8.94 23.28 5.98
C ALA A 37 -7.79 24.07 6.63
N ILE A 38 -6.59 24.00 6.04
CA ILE A 38 -5.42 24.83 6.36
C ILE A 38 -5.11 24.87 7.87
N PRO A 39 -4.44 23.83 8.42
CA PRO A 39 -3.99 23.85 9.79
C PRO A 39 -2.95 24.96 9.99
N THR A 40 -2.98 25.62 11.15
CA THR A 40 -1.91 26.52 11.60
C THR A 40 -0.67 25.77 12.09
N GLN A 41 -0.73 24.43 12.22
CA GLN A 41 0.35 23.57 12.74
C GLN A 41 0.15 22.11 12.30
N TYR A 42 1.21 21.45 11.84
CA TYR A 42 1.22 20.04 11.46
C TYR A 42 1.76 19.21 12.62
N VAL A 43 1.07 18.13 12.99
CA VAL A 43 1.48 17.29 14.12
C VAL A 43 1.81 15.88 13.64
N ILE A 44 3.04 15.41 13.92
CA ILE A 44 3.41 14.02 13.72
C ILE A 44 3.08 13.25 15.01
N PRO A 45 2.19 12.25 14.97
CA PRO A 45 1.83 11.48 16.16
C PRO A 45 2.92 10.49 16.52
N ASP A 46 2.94 10.10 17.79
CA ASP A 46 3.73 8.96 18.24
C ASP A 46 3.27 7.68 17.52
N LEU A 47 4.14 7.14 16.65
CA LEU A 47 3.90 5.90 15.92
C LEU A 47 4.23 4.65 16.75
N THR A 48 4.64 4.79 18.01
CA THR A 48 4.93 3.68 18.94
C THR A 48 3.82 2.62 18.95
N PRO A 49 2.52 2.96 19.05
CA PRO A 49 1.45 1.95 19.05
C PRO A 49 1.39 1.12 17.75
N LEU A 50 1.67 1.75 16.60
CA LEU A 50 1.72 1.08 15.31
C LEU A 50 2.89 0.10 15.22
N VAL A 51 4.08 0.58 15.61
CA VAL A 51 5.30 -0.22 15.69
C VAL A 51 5.10 -1.45 16.58
N LEU A 52 4.51 -1.29 17.78
CA LEU A 52 4.26 -2.41 18.68
C LEU A 52 3.29 -3.45 18.09
N ARG A 53 2.25 -3.00 17.40
CA ARG A 53 1.28 -3.89 16.73
C ARG A 53 1.93 -4.64 15.58
N PHE A 54 2.69 -3.95 14.74
CA PHE A 54 3.31 -4.60 13.60
C PHE A 54 4.36 -5.62 14.02
N ASN A 55 5.19 -5.27 15.01
CA ASN A 55 6.10 -6.21 15.64
C ASN A 55 5.39 -7.47 16.13
N ALA A 56 4.25 -7.36 16.83
CA ALA A 56 3.50 -8.53 17.31
C ALA A 56 3.09 -9.47 16.15
N GLN A 57 2.59 -8.90 15.04
CA GLN A 57 2.20 -9.70 13.88
C GLN A 57 3.42 -10.26 13.10
N ILE A 58 4.56 -9.56 13.08
CA ILE A 58 5.81 -10.08 12.49
C ILE A 58 6.30 -11.28 13.30
N GLN A 59 6.32 -11.17 14.62
CA GLN A 59 6.74 -12.25 15.52
C GLN A 59 5.83 -13.48 15.38
N GLU A 60 4.52 -13.28 15.25
CA GLU A 60 3.57 -14.37 14.99
C GLU A 60 3.88 -15.11 13.68
N HIS A 61 4.18 -14.36 12.61
CA HIS A 61 4.53 -14.95 11.32
C HIS A 61 5.90 -15.67 11.34
N LEU A 62 6.89 -15.09 12.02
CA LEU A 62 8.22 -15.69 12.17
C LEU A 62 8.18 -16.98 13.00
N ALA A 63 7.38 -17.02 14.06
CA ALA A 63 7.15 -18.23 14.84
C ALA A 63 6.55 -19.37 14.00
N ALA A 64 5.74 -19.04 12.98
CA ALA A 64 5.14 -20.01 12.08
C ALA A 64 6.12 -20.52 10.98
N GLN A 65 7.20 -19.80 10.69
CA GLN A 65 8.12 -20.06 9.57
C GLN A 65 9.56 -20.43 9.97
N ALA A 66 9.82 -20.71 11.26
CA ALA A 66 11.16 -20.88 11.85
C ALA A 66 11.98 -22.12 11.40
N ASN A 67 11.81 -22.61 10.17
CA ASN A 67 12.46 -23.81 9.65
C ASN A 67 13.71 -23.53 8.79
N GLU A 68 13.99 -22.28 8.41
CA GLU A 68 15.14 -21.92 7.57
C GLU A 68 16.17 -21.07 8.31
N GLN A 69 17.45 -21.46 8.22
CA GLN A 69 18.57 -20.84 8.93
C GLN A 69 18.81 -19.37 8.53
N ARG A 70 18.44 -18.99 7.30
CA ARG A 70 18.52 -17.62 6.80
C ARG A 70 17.41 -16.72 7.37
N ASP A 71 16.22 -17.28 7.57
CA ASP A 71 15.10 -16.59 8.19
C ASP A 71 15.36 -16.36 9.69
N THR A 72 16.12 -17.27 10.34
CA THR A 72 16.62 -17.07 11.71
C THR A 72 17.55 -15.86 11.84
N GLN A 73 18.47 -15.64 10.90
CA GLN A 73 19.39 -14.48 10.97
C GLN A 73 18.64 -13.17 10.75
N LEU A 74 17.73 -13.14 9.77
CA LEU A 74 16.91 -11.96 9.48
C LEU A 74 16.03 -11.59 10.67
N MET A 75 15.48 -12.60 11.36
CA MET A 75 14.76 -12.43 12.62
C MET A 75 15.64 -11.82 13.72
N GLN A 76 16.86 -12.32 13.90
CA GLN A 76 17.79 -11.77 14.89
C GLN A 76 18.16 -10.32 14.60
N ASP A 77 18.37 -9.98 13.33
CA ASP A 77 18.71 -8.63 12.91
C ASP A 77 17.51 -7.68 13.12
N TYR A 78 16.30 -8.15 12.81
CA TYR A 78 15.06 -7.42 13.08
C TYR A 78 14.83 -7.21 14.59
N ASP A 79 15.00 -8.25 15.40
CA ASP A 79 14.88 -8.17 16.86
C ASP A 79 15.91 -7.19 17.45
N ALA A 80 17.14 -7.20 16.94
CA ALA A 80 18.17 -6.27 17.35
C ALA A 80 17.80 -4.81 17.04
N LEU A 81 17.20 -4.57 15.86
CA LEU A 81 16.68 -3.26 15.46
C LEU A 81 15.52 -2.83 16.35
N PHE A 82 14.49 -3.67 16.52
CA PHE A 82 13.35 -3.38 17.38
C PHE A 82 13.77 -3.08 18.83
N ASN A 83 14.70 -3.88 19.38
CA ASN A 83 15.23 -3.66 20.73
C ASN A 83 16.09 -2.39 20.83
N ALA A 84 16.76 -1.96 19.77
CA ALA A 84 17.45 -0.67 19.74
C ALA A 84 16.44 0.48 19.77
N TRP A 85 15.40 0.40 18.94
CA TRP A 85 14.31 1.38 18.89
C TRP A 85 13.61 1.51 20.25
N ARG A 86 13.22 0.37 20.85
CA ARG A 86 12.55 0.35 22.16
C ARG A 86 13.43 0.95 23.26
N ARG A 87 14.75 0.73 23.22
CA ARG A 87 15.69 1.35 24.18
C ARG A 87 15.81 2.85 23.96
N ALA A 88 15.92 3.29 22.70
CA ALA A 88 16.00 4.71 22.36
C ALA A 88 14.78 5.49 22.87
N ALA A 89 13.59 4.90 22.79
CA ALA A 89 12.34 5.47 23.28
C ALA A 89 12.29 5.67 24.82
N THR A 90 13.17 5.04 25.60
CA THR A 90 13.16 5.09 27.07
C THR A 90 14.14 6.08 27.70
N TYR A 91 15.06 6.66 26.92
CA TYR A 91 16.07 7.57 27.48
C TYR A 91 15.49 8.96 27.76
N GLU A 92 15.60 9.41 29.01
CA GLU A 92 15.23 10.78 29.41
C GLU A 92 16.36 11.78 29.15
N ASN A 93 17.63 11.35 29.22
CA ASN A 93 18.78 12.20 28.96
C ASN A 93 18.91 12.49 27.46
N SER A 94 18.91 13.77 27.08
CA SER A 94 18.92 14.23 25.69
C SER A 94 20.07 13.65 24.86
N ASP A 95 21.30 13.70 25.36
CA ASP A 95 22.48 13.29 24.59
C ASP A 95 22.51 11.77 24.36
N ARG A 96 22.12 11.01 25.39
CA ARG A 96 21.99 9.54 25.27
C ARG A 96 20.84 9.16 24.36
N ARG A 97 19.73 9.90 24.43
CA ARG A 97 18.57 9.70 23.57
C ARG A 97 18.93 9.94 22.10
N SER A 98 19.63 11.03 21.79
CA SER A 98 20.06 11.33 20.42
C SER A 98 20.96 10.25 19.85
N ARG A 99 22.02 9.85 20.58
CA ARG A 99 22.91 8.75 20.15
C ARG A 99 22.17 7.43 19.97
N ALA A 100 21.17 7.17 20.82
CA ALA A 100 20.36 5.96 20.69
C ALA A 100 19.50 5.98 19.42
N TRP A 101 18.91 7.12 19.07
CA TRP A 101 18.16 7.30 17.82
C TRP A 101 19.04 7.25 16.57
N GLU A 102 20.23 7.84 16.59
CA GLU A 102 21.22 7.69 15.51
C GLU A 102 21.54 6.21 15.25
N ASN A 103 21.82 5.46 16.32
CA ASN A 103 22.06 4.02 16.22
C ASN A 103 20.82 3.22 15.73
N VAL A 104 19.60 3.72 15.93
CA VAL A 104 18.38 3.10 15.34
C VAL A 104 18.37 3.30 13.83
N ILE A 105 18.70 4.50 13.36
CA ILE A 105 18.78 4.82 11.93
C ILE A 105 19.84 3.93 11.26
N ASP A 106 21.06 3.90 11.79
CA ASP A 106 22.16 3.09 11.25
C ASP A 106 21.78 1.60 11.14
N LYS A 107 21.13 1.06 12.18
CA LYS A 107 20.66 -0.33 12.19
C LYS A 107 19.54 -0.57 11.19
N ALA A 108 18.59 0.36 11.07
CA ALA A 108 17.49 0.23 10.15
C ALA A 108 17.96 0.30 8.70
N GLU A 109 18.88 1.21 8.37
CA GLU A 109 19.47 1.30 7.03
C GLU A 109 20.26 0.04 6.68
N ALA A 110 21.12 -0.44 7.58
CA ALA A 110 21.86 -1.68 7.38
C ALA A 110 20.93 -2.89 7.18
N PHE A 111 19.87 -2.98 7.99
CA PHE A 111 18.85 -4.02 7.89
C PHE A 111 18.11 -3.95 6.55
N LEU A 112 17.68 -2.75 6.11
CA LEU A 112 17.04 -2.57 4.80
C LEU A 112 17.94 -3.02 3.65
N GLN A 113 19.24 -2.72 3.69
CA GLN A 113 20.16 -3.19 2.65
C GLN A 113 20.34 -4.72 2.66
N ALA A 114 20.35 -5.34 3.84
CA ALA A 114 20.39 -6.80 3.98
C ALA A 114 19.08 -7.49 3.55
N LEU A 115 17.94 -6.80 3.69
CA LEU A 115 16.60 -7.28 3.35
C LEU A 115 16.31 -7.24 1.84
N LYS A 116 16.81 -6.24 1.10
CA LYS A 116 16.63 -6.15 -0.36
C LYS A 116 16.91 -7.46 -1.13
N PRO A 117 18.04 -8.17 -0.92
CA PRO A 117 18.32 -9.42 -1.63
C PRO A 117 17.46 -10.61 -1.21
N THR A 118 16.64 -10.50 -0.16
CA THR A 118 15.72 -11.58 0.26
C THR A 118 14.35 -11.50 -0.40
N PHE A 119 14.02 -10.36 -1.03
CA PHE A 119 12.81 -10.25 -1.84
C PHE A 119 12.81 -11.32 -2.95
N PRO A 120 11.74 -12.11 -3.07
CA PRO A 120 11.68 -13.18 -4.06
C PRO A 120 11.90 -12.65 -5.48
N PRO A 121 12.67 -13.34 -6.34
CA PRO A 121 12.82 -12.93 -7.71
C PRO A 121 11.46 -13.00 -8.44
N LYS A 122 11.37 -12.27 -9.53
CA LYS A 122 10.24 -12.37 -10.46
C LYS A 122 10.14 -13.81 -10.99
N VAL A 123 8.94 -14.35 -10.94
CA VAL A 123 8.59 -15.65 -11.53
C VAL A 123 7.32 -15.53 -12.35
N SER A 124 7.11 -16.45 -13.29
CA SER A 124 5.85 -16.57 -14.03
C SER A 124 4.66 -16.72 -13.08
N GLU A 125 3.53 -16.16 -13.48
CA GLU A 125 2.22 -16.22 -12.85
C GLU A 125 1.79 -17.64 -12.46
N GLU A 126 2.19 -18.66 -13.23
CA GLU A 126 1.89 -20.06 -12.93
C GLU A 126 2.47 -20.53 -11.58
N ASN A 127 3.53 -19.85 -11.13
CA ASN A 127 4.23 -20.12 -9.88
C ASN A 127 3.79 -19.20 -8.73
N TRP A 128 2.78 -18.35 -8.90
CA TRP A 128 2.24 -17.50 -7.84
C TRP A 128 1.41 -18.30 -6.83
N LYS A 129 2.09 -19.14 -6.04
CA LYS A 129 1.48 -19.99 -5.01
C LYS A 129 1.51 -19.29 -3.65
N SER A 130 0.65 -19.73 -2.73
CA SER A 130 0.55 -19.18 -1.36
C SER A 130 1.89 -19.00 -0.62
N PRO A 131 2.87 -19.93 -0.70
CA PRO A 131 4.18 -19.73 -0.05
C PRO A 131 4.95 -18.51 -0.58
N LEU A 132 4.91 -18.28 -1.89
CA LEU A 132 5.56 -17.12 -2.50
C LEU A 132 4.85 -15.82 -2.12
N ILE A 133 3.52 -15.82 -2.17
CA ILE A 133 2.68 -14.67 -1.80
C ILE A 133 2.96 -14.27 -0.34
N SER A 134 2.90 -15.24 0.57
CA SER A 134 3.20 -15.05 1.99
C SER A 134 4.62 -14.52 2.20
N LYS A 135 5.61 -15.00 1.44
CA LYS A 135 6.99 -14.51 1.55
C LYS A 135 7.14 -13.06 1.07
N ILE A 136 6.49 -12.69 -0.04
CA ILE A 136 6.49 -11.31 -0.54
C ILE A 136 5.79 -10.39 0.44
N GLU A 137 4.60 -10.76 0.91
CA GLU A 137 3.81 -10.01 1.89
C GLU A 137 4.64 -9.75 3.15
N HIS A 138 5.24 -10.80 3.72
CA HIS A 138 6.04 -10.70 4.93
C HIS A 138 7.29 -9.85 4.74
N THR A 139 8.08 -10.13 3.69
CA THR A 139 9.32 -9.39 3.41
C THR A 139 9.03 -7.92 3.16
N GLY A 140 7.98 -7.61 2.38
CA GLY A 140 7.56 -6.25 2.13
C GLY A 140 7.03 -5.54 3.39
N ARG A 141 6.35 -6.26 4.27
CA ARG A 141 5.87 -5.71 5.53
C ARG A 141 7.02 -5.34 6.47
N VAL A 142 7.95 -6.26 6.69
CA VAL A 142 9.19 -6.05 7.46
C VAL A 142 9.98 -4.86 6.89
N TYR A 143 10.04 -4.74 5.57
CA TYR A 143 10.68 -3.61 4.88
C TYR A 143 10.01 -2.28 5.22
N THR A 144 8.68 -2.21 5.11
CA THR A 144 7.94 -0.97 5.41
C THR A 144 8.00 -0.59 6.88
N GLU A 145 8.08 -1.55 7.81
CA GLU A 145 8.25 -1.27 9.23
C GLU A 145 9.65 -0.74 9.55
N ALA A 146 10.69 -1.26 8.89
CA ALA A 146 12.03 -0.72 9.03
C ALA A 146 12.12 0.75 8.59
N LEU A 147 11.35 1.15 7.57
CA LEU A 147 11.20 2.57 7.21
C LEU A 147 10.53 3.40 8.30
N LEU A 148 9.54 2.85 9.00
CA LEU A 148 8.92 3.53 10.14
C LEU A 148 9.91 3.74 11.31
N PHE A 149 10.84 2.81 11.54
CA PHE A 149 11.91 3.03 12.52
C PHE A 149 12.81 4.22 12.14
N ILE A 150 13.17 4.36 10.86
CA ILE A 150 13.95 5.51 10.40
C ILE A 150 13.14 6.80 10.58
N ILE A 151 11.88 6.82 10.12
CA ILE A 151 11.00 7.99 10.23
C ILE A 151 10.85 8.43 11.69
N THR A 152 10.55 7.50 12.60
CA THR A 152 10.39 7.82 14.04
C THR A 152 11.69 8.30 14.67
N ALA A 153 12.83 7.67 14.36
CA ALA A 153 14.12 8.08 14.89
C ALA A 153 14.56 9.44 14.38
N ARG A 154 14.40 9.71 13.07
CA ARG A 154 14.71 11.01 12.46
C ARG A 154 13.78 12.09 12.98
N ALA A 155 12.48 11.81 13.12
CA ALA A 155 11.52 12.76 13.70
C ALA A 155 11.84 13.09 15.17
N ALA A 156 12.37 12.13 15.94
CA ALA A 156 12.77 12.37 17.32
C ALA A 156 14.08 13.15 17.45
N LEU A 157 14.94 13.16 16.42
CA LEU A 157 16.20 13.90 16.38
C LEU A 157 16.04 15.31 15.82
N GLU A 158 15.53 15.40 14.59
CA GLU A 158 15.44 16.63 13.79
C GLU A 158 14.16 16.60 12.94
N PRO A 159 12.98 16.83 13.54
CA PRO A 159 11.70 16.74 12.83
C PRO A 159 11.61 17.72 11.66
N GLU A 160 12.21 18.91 11.80
CA GLU A 160 12.22 19.96 10.77
C GLU A 160 13.05 19.61 9.53
N THR A 161 13.94 18.61 9.58
CA THR A 161 14.81 18.22 8.46
C THR A 161 14.46 16.85 7.88
N LEU A 162 13.50 16.13 8.48
CA LEU A 162 13.07 14.80 8.06
C LEU A 162 12.71 14.73 6.57
N TYR A 163 12.00 15.73 6.03
CA TYR A 163 11.59 15.75 4.63
C TYR A 163 12.76 15.86 3.63
N ARG A 164 13.91 16.37 4.09
CA ARG A 164 15.13 16.52 3.26
C ARG A 164 15.93 15.24 3.14
N ASP A 165 15.54 14.20 3.87
CA ASP A 165 16.21 12.91 3.82
C ASP A 165 15.93 12.21 2.48
N ALA A 166 16.94 12.24 1.60
CA ALA A 166 16.86 11.62 0.29
C ALA A 166 16.83 10.09 0.39
N THR A 167 17.41 9.49 1.44
CA THR A 167 17.53 8.02 1.53
C THR A 167 16.16 7.37 1.73
N LEU A 168 15.28 8.00 2.54
CA LEU A 168 13.90 7.54 2.74
C LEU A 168 13.11 7.49 1.43
N ARG A 169 13.25 8.51 0.58
CA ARG A 169 12.61 8.51 -0.74
C ARG A 169 13.22 7.45 -1.65
N ASP A 170 14.52 7.25 -1.61
CA ASP A 170 15.19 6.23 -2.41
C ASP A 170 14.77 4.80 -2.02
N TYR A 171 14.53 4.53 -0.72
CA TYR A 171 13.96 3.26 -0.28
C TYR A 171 12.52 3.06 -0.76
N CYS A 172 11.67 4.09 -0.72
CA CYS A 172 10.31 4.01 -1.23
C CYS A 172 10.28 3.79 -2.75
N ARG A 173 11.12 4.51 -3.49
CA ARG A 173 11.31 4.34 -4.94
C ARG A 173 11.75 2.92 -5.26
N TRP A 174 12.74 2.40 -4.53
CA TRP A 174 13.21 1.03 -4.72
C TRP A 174 12.08 0.01 -4.57
N LEU A 175 11.25 0.10 -3.52
CA LEU A 175 10.14 -0.84 -3.31
C LEU A 175 9.08 -0.71 -4.41
N ARG A 176 8.73 0.53 -4.81
CA ARG A 176 7.81 0.79 -5.91
C ARG A 176 8.31 0.20 -7.23
N ASP A 177 9.58 0.41 -7.54
CA ASP A 177 10.20 -0.08 -8.78
C ASP A 177 10.27 -1.62 -8.78
N TRP A 178 10.56 -2.23 -7.61
CA TRP A 178 10.52 -3.68 -7.43
C TRP A 178 9.12 -4.24 -7.68
N VAL A 179 8.08 -3.64 -7.08
CA VAL A 179 6.68 -4.07 -7.25
C VAL A 179 6.24 -3.96 -8.72
N LYS A 180 6.51 -2.81 -9.35
CA LYS A 180 6.14 -2.57 -10.75
C LYS A 180 6.89 -3.47 -11.73
N ALA A 181 8.13 -3.84 -11.42
CA ALA A 181 8.91 -4.78 -12.23
C ALA A 181 8.42 -6.24 -12.11
N TYR A 182 7.69 -6.57 -11.04
CA TYR A 182 7.26 -7.94 -10.76
C TYR A 182 6.27 -8.46 -11.80
N LEU A 183 5.31 -7.65 -12.23
CA LEU A 183 4.38 -7.99 -13.31
C LEU A 183 5.06 -7.85 -14.69
N THR A 184 4.90 -8.82 -15.59
CA THR A 184 5.22 -8.58 -17.01
C THR A 184 4.14 -7.72 -17.66
N GLN A 185 4.47 -7.12 -18.81
CA GLN A 185 3.48 -6.40 -19.61
C GLN A 185 2.33 -7.31 -20.06
N ASP A 186 2.62 -8.58 -20.34
CA ASP A 186 1.62 -9.58 -20.74
C ASP A 186 0.74 -9.98 -19.56
N ASP A 187 1.34 -10.29 -18.39
CA ASP A 187 0.58 -10.60 -17.17
C ASP A 187 -0.36 -9.45 -16.81
N HIS A 188 0.16 -8.22 -16.84
CA HIS A 188 -0.63 -7.02 -16.56
C HIS A 188 -1.81 -6.89 -17.52
N TYR A 189 -1.58 -7.07 -18.82
CA TYR A 189 -2.63 -7.04 -19.83
C TYR A 189 -3.72 -8.10 -19.59
N TYR A 190 -3.32 -9.35 -19.38
CA TYR A 190 -4.27 -10.45 -19.20
C TYR A 190 -5.03 -10.33 -17.86
N LEU A 191 -4.38 -9.85 -16.80
CA LEU A 191 -5.03 -9.54 -15.53
C LEU A 191 -6.06 -8.41 -15.68
N LEU A 192 -5.75 -7.34 -16.41
CA LEU A 192 -6.72 -6.26 -16.69
C LEU A 192 -7.91 -6.76 -17.49
N LEU A 193 -7.67 -7.62 -18.49
CA LEU A 193 -8.74 -8.22 -19.28
C LEU A 193 -9.61 -9.15 -18.42
N ASN A 194 -9.00 -9.99 -17.59
CA ASN A 194 -9.75 -10.89 -16.69
C ASN A 194 -10.55 -10.11 -15.64
N ALA A 195 -9.95 -9.08 -15.03
CA ALA A 195 -10.64 -8.18 -14.11
C ALA A 195 -11.85 -7.53 -14.78
N ALA A 196 -11.65 -6.96 -15.98
CA ALA A 196 -12.74 -6.24 -16.65
C ALA A 196 -13.91 -7.15 -17.04
N LEU A 197 -13.63 -8.39 -17.43
CA LEU A 197 -14.65 -9.37 -17.85
C LEU A 197 -15.35 -10.06 -16.68
N CYS A 198 -14.59 -10.43 -15.63
CA CYS A 198 -15.05 -11.38 -14.62
C CYS A 198 -15.01 -10.85 -13.18
N ARG A 199 -14.19 -9.83 -12.90
CA ARG A 199 -13.90 -9.35 -11.54
C ARG A 199 -13.70 -7.84 -11.51
N GLN A 200 -14.73 -7.09 -11.88
CA GLN A 200 -14.63 -5.63 -12.09
C GLN A 200 -14.15 -4.89 -10.84
N ASP A 201 -14.50 -5.38 -9.64
CA ASP A 201 -14.07 -4.81 -8.36
C ASP A 201 -12.54 -4.87 -8.15
N ASP A 202 -11.87 -5.83 -8.79
CA ASP A 202 -10.40 -6.00 -8.71
C ASP A 202 -9.66 -5.24 -9.82
N TYR A 203 -10.37 -4.65 -10.79
CA TYR A 203 -9.78 -3.89 -11.88
C TYR A 203 -8.84 -2.76 -11.40
N PRO A 204 -9.24 -1.94 -10.41
CA PRO A 204 -8.37 -0.86 -9.95
C PRO A 204 -7.07 -1.37 -9.31
N ALA A 205 -7.09 -2.54 -8.66
CA ALA A 205 -5.91 -3.15 -8.06
C ALA A 205 -4.86 -3.52 -9.11
N VAL A 206 -5.28 -4.00 -10.28
CA VAL A 206 -4.37 -4.30 -11.40
C VAL A 206 -3.93 -3.02 -12.12
N GLN A 207 -4.84 -2.06 -12.28
CA GLN A 207 -4.57 -0.82 -13.01
C GLN A 207 -3.32 -0.10 -12.47
N VAL A 208 -3.18 -0.08 -11.15
CA VAL A 208 -2.18 0.74 -10.46
C VAL A 208 -0.80 0.11 -10.39
N LEU A 209 -0.74 -1.21 -10.57
CA LEU A 209 0.50 -1.96 -10.69
C LEU A 209 1.12 -1.80 -12.08
N GLY A 210 0.36 -1.24 -13.03
CA GLY A 210 0.80 -0.99 -14.39
C GLY A 210 1.28 0.44 -14.65
N PRO A 211 1.53 0.77 -15.93
CA PRO A 211 1.86 2.12 -16.34
C PRO A 211 0.67 3.07 -16.13
N ALA A 212 0.96 4.33 -15.79
CA ALA A 212 -0.02 5.37 -15.49
C ALA A 212 -1.03 5.65 -16.64
N ALA A 213 -0.77 5.16 -17.85
CA ALA A 213 -1.64 5.30 -19.02
C ALA A 213 -2.77 4.26 -19.11
N ALA A 214 -2.91 3.35 -18.13
CA ALA A 214 -3.98 2.37 -18.13
C ALA A 214 -5.37 3.05 -17.99
N PRO A 215 -6.39 2.62 -18.77
CA PRO A 215 -7.74 3.21 -18.69
C PRO A 215 -8.32 3.18 -17.27
N GLN A 216 -9.06 4.23 -16.90
CA GLN A 216 -9.61 4.40 -15.55
C GLN A 216 -10.78 3.48 -15.18
N SER A 217 -11.39 2.81 -16.16
CA SER A 217 -12.49 1.88 -15.90
C SER A 217 -12.38 0.63 -16.75
N ALA A 218 -12.91 -0.47 -16.20
CA ALA A 218 -13.06 -1.75 -16.88
C ALA A 218 -13.79 -1.59 -18.23
N ASP A 219 -14.88 -0.82 -18.25
CA ASP A 219 -15.66 -0.58 -19.48
C ASP A 219 -14.89 0.21 -20.53
N ALA A 220 -14.16 1.26 -20.14
CA ALA A 220 -13.33 2.02 -21.07
C ALA A 220 -12.21 1.14 -21.65
N PHE A 221 -11.62 0.27 -20.83
CA PHE A 221 -10.64 -0.70 -21.28
C PHE A 221 -11.25 -1.70 -22.27
N LEU A 222 -12.37 -2.35 -21.94
CA LEU A 222 -13.03 -3.30 -22.83
C LEU A 222 -13.48 -2.65 -24.13
N ALA A 223 -14.10 -1.47 -24.07
CA ALA A 223 -14.52 -0.74 -25.26
C ALA A 223 -13.34 -0.41 -26.18
N ALA A 224 -12.21 0.05 -25.62
CA ALA A 224 -11.00 0.28 -26.38
C ALA A 224 -10.46 -1.00 -27.02
N ARG A 225 -10.51 -2.14 -26.30
CA ARG A 225 -10.05 -3.44 -26.81
C ARG A 225 -10.93 -4.00 -27.90
N ILE A 226 -12.25 -3.92 -27.74
CA ILE A 226 -13.22 -4.36 -28.75
C ILE A 226 -13.06 -3.54 -30.03
N ARG A 227 -12.96 -2.20 -29.92
CA ARG A 227 -12.75 -1.32 -31.09
C ARG A 227 -11.43 -1.56 -31.81
N ALA A 228 -10.41 -2.06 -31.12
CA ALA A 228 -9.12 -2.40 -31.72
C ALA A 228 -9.12 -3.77 -32.42
N GLN A 229 -10.12 -4.62 -32.20
CA GLN A 229 -10.23 -5.91 -32.89
C GLN A 229 -10.70 -5.71 -34.33
N LYS A 230 -10.16 -6.54 -35.23
CA LYS A 230 -10.64 -6.60 -36.60
C LYS A 230 -11.96 -7.37 -36.66
N ASP A 231 -12.88 -6.89 -37.48
CA ASP A 231 -14.12 -7.59 -37.77
C ASP A 231 -13.84 -8.97 -38.34
N GLN A 232 -14.37 -10.00 -37.69
CA GLN A 232 -14.39 -11.36 -38.23
C GLN A 232 -15.81 -11.64 -38.72
N TYR A 233 -15.97 -11.86 -40.02
CA TYR A 233 -17.27 -12.19 -40.59
C TYR A 233 -17.72 -13.58 -40.12
N VAL A 234 -18.95 -13.66 -39.62
CA VAL A 234 -19.58 -14.92 -39.27
C VAL A 234 -20.35 -15.43 -40.48
N ASP A 235 -19.90 -16.57 -41.02
CA ASP A 235 -20.66 -17.26 -42.07
C ASP A 235 -21.92 -17.87 -41.44
N ASN A 236 -23.01 -17.13 -41.49
CA ASN A 236 -24.35 -17.58 -41.15
C ASN A 236 -24.96 -18.33 -42.35
N THR A 237 -24.28 -19.37 -42.84
CA THR A 237 -24.91 -20.37 -43.70
C THR A 237 -25.79 -21.27 -42.83
N PRO A 238 -27.12 -21.27 -43.01
CA PRO A 238 -27.99 -22.18 -42.27
C PRO A 238 -27.56 -23.62 -42.59
N ARG A 239 -27.20 -24.41 -41.57
CA ARG A 239 -26.89 -25.83 -41.73
C ARG A 239 -28.11 -26.71 -42.03
N PHE A 240 -29.29 -26.11 -42.19
CA PHE A 240 -30.51 -26.81 -42.59
C PHE A 240 -31.10 -26.20 -43.85
N GLY A 241 -31.26 -27.06 -44.85
CA GLY A 241 -31.71 -26.69 -46.19
C GLY A 241 -33.04 -25.96 -46.17
N SER A 242 -33.10 -24.82 -46.83
CA SER A 242 -34.36 -24.24 -47.29
C SER A 242 -34.10 -23.60 -48.64
N GLY A 243 -34.42 -24.35 -49.69
CA GLY A 243 -34.83 -23.70 -50.94
C GLY A 243 -36.09 -22.90 -50.68
N PHE A 244 -36.28 -21.82 -51.45
CA PHE A 244 -37.53 -21.06 -51.56
C PHE A 244 -37.79 -19.88 -50.60
N PHE A 245 -36.81 -19.01 -50.33
CA PHE A 245 -37.14 -17.59 -50.08
C PHE A 245 -36.11 -16.67 -50.75
N PRO A 246 -36.53 -15.51 -51.31
CA PRO A 246 -35.61 -14.49 -51.78
C PRO A 246 -34.84 -13.98 -50.56
N SER A 247 -33.52 -14.16 -50.55
CA SER A 247 -32.66 -13.73 -49.45
C SER A 247 -32.70 -12.21 -49.32
N GLU A 248 -33.26 -11.71 -48.23
CA GLU A 248 -32.95 -10.36 -47.74
C GLU A 248 -31.42 -10.20 -47.67
N PRO A 249 -30.86 -8.99 -47.92
CA PRO A 249 -29.43 -8.78 -47.72
C PRO A 249 -29.09 -9.15 -46.28
N LYS A 250 -28.40 -10.28 -46.10
CA LYS A 250 -27.98 -10.80 -44.80
C LYS A 250 -27.26 -9.66 -44.08
N ALA A 251 -27.77 -9.25 -42.91
CA ALA A 251 -27.00 -8.38 -42.02
C ALA A 251 -25.66 -9.08 -41.78
N GLU A 252 -24.58 -8.48 -42.29
CA GLU A 252 -23.22 -9.01 -42.12
C GLU A 252 -22.94 -9.07 -40.62
N THR A 253 -23.03 -10.27 -40.06
CA THR A 253 -22.81 -10.46 -38.63
C THR A 253 -21.31 -10.54 -38.43
N THR A 254 -20.74 -9.53 -37.79
CA THR A 254 -19.34 -9.54 -37.38
C THR A 254 -19.23 -10.03 -35.94
N LYS A 255 -18.16 -10.78 -35.65
CA LYS A 255 -17.77 -11.15 -34.29
C LYS A 255 -16.41 -10.57 -33.96
N HIS A 256 -16.23 -10.19 -32.69
CA HIS A 256 -14.93 -9.90 -32.11
C HIS A 256 -14.63 -10.96 -31.06
N THR A 257 -13.45 -11.56 -31.14
CA THR A 257 -13.00 -12.58 -30.17
C THR A 257 -11.90 -11.98 -29.31
N LEU A 258 -12.12 -11.92 -27.99
CA LEU A 258 -11.09 -11.58 -27.02
C LEU A 258 -10.56 -12.86 -26.39
N VAL A 259 -9.26 -13.11 -26.51
CA VAL A 259 -8.61 -14.26 -25.87
C VAL A 259 -8.04 -13.79 -24.54
N GLY A 260 -8.57 -14.34 -23.45
CA GLY A 260 -8.11 -14.08 -22.08
C GLY A 260 -7.37 -15.27 -21.48
N LYS A 261 -6.63 -15.02 -20.40
CA LYS A 261 -6.08 -16.05 -19.51
C LYS A 261 -7.00 -16.23 -18.31
N GLN A 262 -7.14 -17.47 -17.84
CA GLN A 262 -7.85 -17.77 -16.60
C GLN A 262 -6.91 -17.57 -15.41
N PHE A 263 -7.38 -16.81 -14.42
CA PHE A 263 -6.71 -16.60 -13.15
C PHE A 263 -7.54 -17.20 -12.02
N TYR A 264 -6.86 -17.80 -11.05
CA TYR A 264 -7.45 -18.35 -9.83
C TYR A 264 -7.25 -17.41 -8.65
N ASP A 265 -7.90 -17.66 -7.52
CA ASP A 265 -7.89 -16.78 -6.35
C ASP A 265 -6.47 -16.43 -5.86
N HIS A 266 -5.53 -17.37 -5.85
CA HIS A 266 -4.14 -17.09 -5.47
C HIS A 266 -3.43 -16.09 -6.39
N HIS A 267 -3.83 -15.97 -7.66
CA HIS A 267 -3.28 -14.93 -8.53
C HIS A 267 -3.80 -13.54 -8.13
N TRP A 268 -5.05 -13.47 -7.67
CA TRP A 268 -5.62 -12.23 -7.15
C TRP A 268 -5.03 -11.86 -5.79
N ASP A 269 -4.77 -12.85 -4.92
CA ASP A 269 -4.04 -12.64 -3.67
C ASP A 269 -2.65 -12.04 -3.92
N MET A 270 -1.94 -12.50 -4.96
CA MET A 270 -0.67 -11.90 -5.40
C MET A 270 -0.86 -10.44 -5.83
N VAL A 271 -1.86 -10.15 -6.66
CA VAL A 271 -2.17 -8.79 -7.11
C VAL A 271 -2.46 -7.88 -5.92
N HIS A 272 -3.28 -8.32 -4.97
CA HIS A 272 -3.60 -7.54 -3.76
C HIS A 272 -2.36 -7.33 -2.89
N THR A 273 -1.51 -8.35 -2.74
CA THR A 273 -0.24 -8.25 -2.00
C THR A 273 0.67 -7.19 -2.62
N LEU A 274 0.90 -7.25 -3.93
CA LEU A 274 1.72 -6.28 -4.65
C LEU A 274 1.12 -4.87 -4.57
N ARG A 275 -0.21 -4.74 -4.72
CA ARG A 275 -0.93 -3.47 -4.59
C ARG A 275 -0.71 -2.88 -3.20
N ASP A 276 -0.83 -3.68 -2.15
CA ASP A 276 -0.72 -3.21 -0.78
C ASP A 276 0.70 -2.73 -0.46
N LEU A 277 1.73 -3.41 -0.98
CA LEU A 277 3.12 -2.96 -0.87
C LEU A 277 3.36 -1.64 -1.60
N LEU A 278 2.83 -1.51 -2.82
CA LEU A 278 2.89 -0.26 -3.57
C LEU A 278 2.21 0.88 -2.80
N TYR A 279 1.00 0.62 -2.29
CA TYR A 279 0.25 1.59 -1.50
C TYR A 279 1.03 2.08 -0.29
N ARG A 280 1.64 1.17 0.48
CA ARG A 280 2.47 1.52 1.64
C ARG A 280 3.62 2.45 1.25
N ALA A 281 4.34 2.14 0.17
CA ALA A 281 5.43 2.98 -0.32
C ALA A 281 4.94 4.37 -0.74
N GLU A 282 3.85 4.43 -1.52
CA GLU A 282 3.25 5.68 -1.99
C GLU A 282 2.72 6.53 -0.84
N ARG A 283 2.16 5.91 0.22
CA ARG A 283 1.73 6.61 1.43
C ARG A 283 2.88 7.23 2.20
N ILE A 284 4.01 6.54 2.31
CA ILE A 284 5.21 7.09 2.94
C ILE A 284 5.77 8.24 2.08
N GLU A 285 5.84 8.10 0.75
CA GLU A 285 6.26 9.20 -0.14
C GLU A 285 5.32 10.42 -0.06
N ALA A 286 4.01 10.19 0.01
CA ALA A 286 3.03 11.25 0.18
C ALA A 286 3.23 11.99 1.50
N PHE A 287 3.44 11.26 2.60
CA PHE A 287 3.77 11.83 3.91
C PHE A 287 5.04 12.70 3.86
N LEU A 288 6.12 12.20 3.24
CA LEU A 288 7.36 12.96 3.09
C LEU A 288 7.17 14.22 2.23
N THR A 289 6.28 14.18 1.24
CA THR A 289 5.95 15.31 0.37
C THR A 289 5.11 16.35 1.11
N GLU A 290 4.16 15.93 1.94
CA GLU A 290 3.40 16.82 2.82
C GLU A 290 4.33 17.53 3.81
N LEU A 291 5.28 16.80 4.42
CA LEU A 291 6.28 17.40 5.30
C LEU A 291 7.18 18.42 4.58
N GLU A 292 7.51 18.19 3.31
CA GLU A 292 8.29 19.14 2.52
C GLU A 292 7.53 20.44 2.26
N GLN A 293 6.21 20.36 2.02
CA GLN A 293 5.36 21.51 1.78
C GLN A 293 5.10 22.33 3.05
N HIS A 294 5.18 21.70 4.23
CA HIS A 294 4.73 22.28 5.49
C HIS A 294 5.78 22.25 6.63
N GLY A 295 7.05 21.97 6.31
CA GLY A 295 8.08 21.61 7.29
C GLY A 295 8.36 22.64 8.40
N ALA A 296 8.07 23.92 8.19
CA ALA A 296 8.24 24.97 9.19
C ALA A 296 7.19 24.93 10.31
N ASP A 297 6.07 24.24 10.09
CA ASP A 297 4.92 24.20 11.00
C ASP A 297 4.78 22.83 11.69
N VAL A 298 5.80 21.96 11.59
CA VAL A 298 5.77 20.57 12.07
C VAL A 298 6.16 20.47 13.54
N VAL A 299 5.29 19.87 14.35
CA VAL A 299 5.56 19.52 15.76
C VAL A 299 5.34 18.03 15.98
N PHE A 300 6.24 17.40 16.74
CA PHE A 300 6.16 15.99 17.05
C PHE A 300 5.45 15.78 18.39
N ASP A 301 4.28 15.14 18.37
CA ASP A 301 3.46 14.93 19.56
C ASP A 301 3.72 13.55 20.18
N GLN A 302 4.56 13.53 21.21
CA GLN A 302 4.91 12.32 21.97
C GLN A 302 3.86 11.95 23.04
N GLN A 303 2.93 12.84 23.38
CA GLN A 303 2.11 12.71 24.61
C GLN A 303 0.67 13.24 24.51
N GLY A 304 0.23 13.74 23.36
CA GLY A 304 -1.06 14.42 23.18
C GLY A 304 -2.16 13.58 22.57
N ASP A 305 -3.32 14.23 22.39
CA ASP A 305 -4.61 13.63 22.01
C ASP A 305 -4.55 12.77 20.74
N ILE A 306 -3.64 13.07 19.81
CA ILE A 306 -3.52 12.31 18.55
C ILE A 306 -2.96 10.91 18.81
N THR A 307 -2.09 10.75 19.79
CA THR A 307 -1.57 9.42 20.20
C THR A 307 -2.69 8.55 20.77
N GLU A 308 -3.62 9.13 21.53
CA GLU A 308 -4.80 8.43 22.04
C GLU A 308 -5.81 8.11 20.93
N ILE A 309 -5.97 8.97 19.93
CA ILE A 309 -6.77 8.70 18.73
C ILE A 309 -6.18 7.51 17.94
N VAL A 310 -4.85 7.48 17.73
CA VAL A 310 -4.18 6.35 17.09
C VAL A 310 -4.42 5.07 17.90
N LYS A 311 -4.31 5.10 19.23
CA LYS A 311 -4.61 3.94 20.09
C LYS A 311 -6.07 3.49 20.00
N ALA A 312 -7.03 4.42 19.95
CA ALA A 312 -8.46 4.12 19.84
C ALA A 312 -8.80 3.47 18.48
N LEU A 313 -8.28 4.04 17.39
CA LEU A 313 -8.47 3.48 16.05
C LEU A 313 -7.82 2.10 15.90
N LEU A 314 -6.68 1.87 16.55
CA LEU A 314 -6.03 0.56 16.60
C LEU A 314 -6.88 -0.52 17.29
N LYS A 315 -7.72 -0.13 18.25
CA LYS A 315 -8.66 -1.01 18.96
C LYS A 315 -9.99 -1.22 18.22
N GLY A 316 -10.25 -0.44 17.16
CA GLY A 316 -11.53 -0.44 16.45
C GLY A 316 -12.60 0.42 17.12
N ASP A 317 -12.22 1.29 18.05
CA ASP A 317 -13.12 2.22 18.72
C ASP A 317 -13.30 3.48 17.85
N GLU A 318 -14.53 3.97 17.70
CA GLU A 318 -14.77 5.31 17.15
C GLU A 318 -14.19 6.34 18.12
N PRO A 319 -13.24 7.19 17.70
CA PRO A 319 -12.63 8.15 18.61
C PRO A 319 -13.68 9.19 19.03
N GLN A 320 -13.89 9.32 20.34
CA GLN A 320 -14.68 10.41 20.89
C GLN A 320 -13.87 11.71 20.79
N LEU A 321 -14.29 12.60 19.90
CA LEU A 321 -13.73 13.95 19.79
C LEU A 321 -14.03 14.72 21.08
N PRO A 322 -13.09 15.56 21.56
CA PRO A 322 -13.38 16.45 22.67
C PRO A 322 -14.54 17.39 22.31
N ALA A 323 -15.53 17.47 23.20
CA ALA A 323 -16.70 18.33 23.01
C ALA A 323 -16.26 19.79 22.81
N ALA A 324 -16.85 20.45 21.81
CA ALA A 324 -16.59 21.86 21.54
C ALA A 324 -16.92 22.73 22.77
N PRO A 325 -16.03 23.63 23.22
CA PRO A 325 -16.35 24.54 24.30
C PRO A 325 -17.38 25.57 23.79
N GLY A 326 -18.63 25.45 24.22
CA GLY A 326 -19.67 26.44 23.91
C GLY A 326 -21.11 25.95 23.77
N GLN A 327 -21.49 24.81 24.35
CA GLN A 327 -22.92 24.51 24.55
C GLN A 327 -23.22 24.42 26.05
N GLU A 328 -23.34 25.59 26.67
CA GLU A 328 -24.24 25.72 27.82
C GLU A 328 -25.66 25.45 27.31
N ASN A 329 -26.28 24.41 27.88
CA ASN A 329 -27.70 24.13 27.70
C ASN A 329 -28.53 25.33 28.22
N PRO A 330 -29.64 25.68 27.57
CA PRO A 330 -30.59 26.65 28.10
C PRO A 330 -31.23 26.20 29.41
#